data_AF-A0A2H0XDQ7-F1
#
_entry.id   AF-A0A2H0XDQ7-F1
#
_cell.length_a   1.000
_cell.length_b   1.000
_cell.length_c   1.000
_cell.angle_alpha   90.00
_cell.angle_beta   90.00
_cell.angle_gamma   90.00
#
_symmetry.space_group_name_H-M   'P 1'
#
loop_
_entity.id
_entity.type
_entity.pdbx_description
1 polymer ?
#
loop_
_entity_poly.entity_id
_entity_poly.type
_entity_poly.pdbx_seq_one_letter_code
_entity_poly.pdbx_strand_id
1 'polypeptide(L)'
;MTRFLPLALSWGIGYWPKEGVQASKGPKNRRHRKPLRALKTNDRILSAMLKIKLVRTGKRNAPTYRVVVQESKSKLTGSVVQGIGYLVPKENRKHETKIDKKLYQEWIKKGAVPTESVVLLVEGKYKYKKYSPKDKEDKGKNDQDTVKEEGVKEEAELTESKNGEN
;
A
#
# COMPACT_ATOMS: atom_id res chain seq x y z
N MET A 1 -57.85 35.17 45.92
CA MET A 1 -57.59 35.10 44.47
C MET A 1 -57.79 33.66 44.02
N THR A 2 -59.00 33.39 43.54
CA THR A 2 -59.51 32.12 43.05
C THR A 2 -59.24 31.99 41.55
N ARG A 3 -58.70 30.85 41.11
CA ARG A 3 -58.82 30.33 39.74
C ARG A 3 -58.99 28.81 39.88
N PHE A 4 -60.22 28.34 40.12
CA PHE A 4 -61.16 27.84 39.11
C PHE A 4 -60.56 26.78 38.18
N LEU A 5 -60.80 25.50 38.51
CA LEU A 5 -60.92 24.43 37.53
C LEU A 5 -62.21 24.64 36.72
N PRO A 6 -62.24 24.15 35.47
CA PRO A 6 -63.42 23.43 35.03
C PRO A 6 -63.08 22.02 34.52
N LEU A 7 -63.76 21.04 35.13
CA LEU A 7 -64.14 19.79 34.46
C LEU A 7 -65.19 20.13 33.39
N ALA A 8 -65.03 19.58 32.18
CA ALA A 8 -66.13 19.39 31.23
C ALA A 8 -66.05 17.97 30.66
N LEU A 9 -67.09 17.21 30.96
CA LEU A 9 -67.37 15.85 30.56
C LEU A 9 -67.85 15.76 29.09
N SER A 10 -67.61 14.59 28.47
CA SER A 10 -68.57 13.81 27.67
C SER A 10 -69.03 14.35 26.30
N TRP A 11 -69.29 13.58 25.24
CA TRP A 11 -69.15 12.17 24.83
C TRP A 11 -69.18 12.21 23.29
N GLY A 12 -68.41 11.37 22.61
CA GLY A 12 -68.47 11.24 21.15
C GLY A 12 -68.08 9.84 20.73
N ILE A 13 -69.06 8.95 20.77
CA ILE A 13 -69.02 7.59 20.20
C ILE A 13 -68.54 7.67 18.74
N GLY A 14 -67.47 6.93 18.42
CA GLY A 14 -66.99 6.72 17.06
C GLY A 14 -66.27 5.38 16.98
N TYR A 15 -66.96 4.41 16.37
CA TYR A 15 -66.63 3.01 16.25
C TYR A 15 -65.35 2.73 15.41
N TRP A 16 -64.72 1.60 15.72
CA TRP A 16 -63.58 0.89 15.08
C TRP A 16 -63.58 0.92 13.52
N PRO A 17 -62.41 0.88 12.83
CA PRO A 17 -62.04 -0.40 12.20
C PRO A 17 -60.57 -0.84 12.35
N LYS A 18 -60.43 -2.16 12.52
CA LYS A 18 -59.26 -3.03 12.32
C LYS A 18 -59.28 -3.24 10.82
N GLU A 19 -58.17 -3.00 10.15
CA GLU A 19 -57.70 -3.77 9.01
C GLU A 19 -56.40 -3.14 8.52
N GLY A 20 -55.41 -3.97 8.20
CA GLY A 20 -54.15 -3.54 7.61
C GLY A 20 -52.90 -3.86 8.42
N VAL A 21 -52.71 -5.14 8.74
CA VAL A 21 -51.37 -5.69 8.92
C VAL A 21 -50.59 -5.53 7.59
N GLN A 22 -49.28 -5.27 7.72
CA GLN A 22 -48.22 -5.27 6.71
C GLN A 22 -48.00 -4.00 5.87
N ALA A 23 -47.04 -3.18 6.31
CA ALA A 23 -45.77 -3.02 5.57
C ALA A 23 -44.81 -2.15 6.38
N SER A 24 -43.97 -2.77 7.21
CA SER A 24 -42.75 -2.12 7.68
C SER A 24 -41.91 -1.78 6.45
N LYS A 25 -41.93 -0.51 6.01
CA LYS A 25 -40.93 0.01 5.07
C LYS A 25 -39.60 0.01 5.83
N GLY A 26 -38.91 -1.13 5.82
CA GLY A 26 -37.56 -1.26 6.31
C GLY A 26 -36.66 -0.22 5.63
N PRO A 27 -35.61 0.27 6.32
CA PRO A 27 -34.80 1.38 5.81
C PRO A 27 -34.18 0.98 4.47
N LYS A 28 -34.50 1.71 3.40
CA LYS A 28 -33.90 1.57 2.05
C LYS A 28 -32.44 2.05 2.00
N ASN A 29 -31.72 2.05 3.11
CA ASN A 29 -30.26 2.21 3.12
C ASN A 29 -29.61 0.86 2.87
N ARG A 30 -29.72 0.36 1.64
CA ARG A 30 -28.67 -0.50 1.09
C ARG A 30 -27.44 0.40 0.98
N ARG A 31 -26.71 0.54 2.09
CA ARG A 31 -25.33 1.04 2.04
C ARG A 31 -24.71 0.25 0.90
N HIS A 32 -24.35 0.94 -0.18
CA HIS A 32 -23.49 0.38 -1.20
C HIS A 32 -22.23 -0.03 -0.43
N ARG A 33 -22.20 -1.30 0.02
CA ARG A 33 -21.00 -1.91 0.55
C ARG A 33 -20.11 -1.87 -0.66
N LYS A 34 -19.20 -0.88 -0.68
CA LYS A 34 -18.09 -0.84 -1.62
C LYS A 34 -17.65 -2.30 -1.76
N PRO A 35 -17.63 -2.88 -2.98
CA PRO A 35 -17.15 -4.24 -3.12
C PRO A 35 -15.81 -4.27 -2.41
N LEU A 36 -15.61 -5.26 -1.52
CA LEU A 36 -14.35 -5.44 -0.81
C LEU A 36 -13.27 -5.27 -1.88
N ARG A 37 -12.52 -4.16 -1.79
CA ARG A 37 -11.55 -3.75 -2.80
C ARG A 37 -10.73 -5.00 -3.05
N ALA A 38 -10.87 -5.59 -4.24
CA ALA A 38 -10.23 -6.86 -4.56
C ALA A 38 -8.77 -6.68 -4.18
N LEU A 39 -8.36 -7.37 -3.12
CA LEU A 39 -7.03 -7.17 -2.57
C LEU A 39 -6.11 -7.58 -3.72
N LYS A 40 -5.39 -6.60 -4.29
CA LYS A 40 -4.33 -6.87 -5.25
C LYS A 40 -3.41 -7.83 -4.50
N THR A 41 -3.39 -9.08 -4.96
CA THR A 41 -3.07 -10.28 -4.19
C THR A 41 -1.59 -10.42 -3.80
N ASN A 42 -0.87 -9.31 -3.67
CA ASN A 42 0.51 -9.28 -3.19
C ASN A 42 0.57 -9.21 -1.66
N ASP A 43 -0.51 -8.80 -0.99
CA ASP A 43 -0.53 -8.60 0.48
C ASP A 43 -0.75 -9.90 1.27
N ARG A 44 -1.28 -10.96 0.64
CA ARG A 44 -1.57 -12.25 1.29
C ARG A 44 -0.53 -13.33 1.04
N ILE A 45 0.35 -13.14 0.06
CA ILE A 45 1.31 -14.15 -0.33
C ILE A 45 2.62 -13.81 0.38
N LEU A 46 3.15 -14.76 1.16
CA LEU A 46 4.38 -14.68 1.97
C LEU A 46 4.25 -14.05 3.37
N SER A 47 3.42 -14.66 4.24
CA SER A 47 3.64 -14.62 5.70
C SER A 47 4.92 -15.39 6.07
N ALA A 48 6.07 -14.99 5.51
CA ALA A 48 7.37 -15.48 5.98
C ALA A 48 7.61 -14.96 7.41
N MET A 49 8.13 -15.82 8.28
CA MET A 49 8.46 -15.42 9.66
C MET A 49 9.51 -14.32 9.67
N LEU A 50 10.53 -14.38 8.80
CA LEU A 50 11.62 -13.40 8.69
C LEU A 50 11.63 -12.66 7.35
N LYS A 51 11.86 -11.34 7.40
CA LYS A 51 11.97 -10.46 6.23
C LYS A 51 13.22 -9.59 6.35
N ILE A 52 13.83 -9.29 5.21
CA ILE A 52 14.88 -8.27 5.10
C ILE A 52 14.21 -6.97 4.69
N LYS A 53 14.16 -5.99 5.61
CA LYS A 53 13.43 -4.73 5.42
C LYS A 53 14.31 -3.52 5.73
N LEU A 54 13.93 -2.36 5.17
CA LEU A 54 14.56 -1.08 5.44
C LEU A 54 13.90 -0.43 6.66
N VAL A 55 14.69 -0.13 7.68
CA VAL A 55 14.23 0.56 8.89
C VAL A 55 14.75 1.98 8.89
N ARG A 56 13.82 2.94 8.95
CA ARG A 56 14.18 4.36 9.01
C ARG A 56 14.83 4.67 10.35
N THR A 57 16.00 5.30 10.26
CA THR A 57 16.79 5.88 11.34
C THR A 57 17.15 7.32 10.91
N GLY A 58 17.64 8.14 11.82
CA GLY A 58 18.15 9.47 11.50
C GLY A 58 17.19 10.61 11.84
N LYS A 59 17.54 11.81 11.37
CA LYS A 59 16.91 13.07 11.81
C LYS A 59 15.74 13.46 10.90
N ARG A 60 14.96 14.44 11.35
CA ARG A 60 13.97 15.12 10.49
C ARG A 60 14.69 15.68 9.25
N ASN A 61 14.12 15.48 8.07
CA ASN A 61 14.66 15.88 6.76
C ASN A 61 16.02 15.27 6.35
N ALA A 62 16.60 14.39 7.16
CA ALA A 62 17.79 13.61 6.82
C ALA A 62 17.55 12.12 7.15
N PRO A 63 16.72 11.43 6.34
CA PRO A 63 16.44 10.02 6.57
C PRO A 63 17.69 9.19 6.29
N THR A 64 17.93 8.22 7.16
CA THR A 64 18.91 7.15 6.96
C THR A 64 18.17 5.84 7.12
N TYR A 65 18.57 4.78 6.43
CA TYR A 65 17.94 3.48 6.53
C TYR A 65 18.95 2.44 6.97
N ARG A 66 18.52 1.51 7.82
CA ARG A 66 19.27 0.31 8.16
C ARG A 66 18.66 -0.86 7.40
N VAL A 67 19.51 -1.69 6.80
CA VAL A 67 19.10 -2.95 6.19
C VAL A 67 19.16 -4.01 7.28
N VAL A 68 18.00 -4.53 7.68
CA VAL A 68 17.89 -5.42 8.85
C VAL A 68 17.04 -6.65 8.55
N VAL A 69 17.40 -7.76 9.18
CA VAL A 69 16.59 -8.98 9.25
C VAL A 69 15.71 -8.89 10.49
N GLN A 70 14.40 -8.97 10.28
CA GLN A 70 13.41 -8.85 11.34
C GLN A 70 12.23 -9.75 11.06
N GLU A 71 11.50 -10.07 12.13
CA GLU A 71 10.21 -10.72 11.96
C GLU A 71 9.24 -9.84 11.15
N SER A 72 8.38 -10.49 10.38
CA SER A 72 7.41 -9.80 9.53
C SER A 72 6.37 -9.02 10.35
N LYS A 73 5.94 -9.58 11.49
CA LYS A 73 4.91 -9.01 12.38
C LYS A 73 5.46 -8.02 13.40
N SER A 74 6.78 -7.86 13.50
CA SER A 74 7.39 -6.94 14.46
C SER A 74 7.18 -5.47 14.09
N LYS A 75 7.21 -4.61 15.11
CA LYS A 75 7.20 -3.15 14.94
C LYS A 75 8.31 -2.72 13.97
N LEU A 76 8.08 -1.64 13.21
CA LEU A 76 9.03 -1.17 12.20
C LEU A 76 10.42 -0.86 12.78
N THR A 77 10.50 -0.19 13.94
CA THR A 77 11.74 0.09 14.67
C THR A 77 11.88 -0.81 15.91
N GLY A 78 11.35 -2.03 15.84
CA GLY A 78 11.37 -3.00 16.95
C GLY A 78 12.64 -3.85 16.99
N SER A 79 12.56 -4.99 17.70
CA SER A 79 13.66 -5.95 17.86
C SER A 79 14.19 -6.45 16.51
N VAL A 80 15.51 -6.52 16.40
CA VAL A 80 16.24 -6.92 15.19
C VAL A 80 16.98 -8.22 15.44
N VAL A 81 16.90 -9.16 14.50
CA VAL A 81 17.66 -10.42 14.55
C VAL A 81 19.11 -10.13 14.17
N GLN A 82 19.32 -9.48 13.02
CA GLN A 82 20.66 -9.08 12.55
C GLN A 82 20.62 -7.84 11.66
N GLY A 83 21.62 -6.97 11.80
CA GLY A 83 21.88 -5.88 10.85
C GLY A 83 22.81 -6.34 9.73
N ILE A 84 22.42 -6.08 8.48
CA ILE A 84 23.21 -6.42 7.28
C ILE A 84 23.96 -5.18 6.75
N GLY A 85 23.41 -3.98 6.96
CA GLY A 85 23.98 -2.78 6.37
C GLY A 85 23.18 -1.50 6.60
N TYR A 86 23.52 -0.48 5.83
CA TYR A 86 22.84 0.81 5.85
C TYR A 86 22.77 1.46 4.46
N LEU A 87 21.84 2.39 4.34
CA LEU A 87 21.56 3.21 3.16
C LEU A 87 21.35 4.65 3.64
N VAL A 88 22.20 5.56 3.17
CA VAL A 88 21.98 7.01 3.27
C VAL A 88 21.48 7.51 1.91
N PRO A 89 20.18 7.76 1.75
CA PRO A 89 19.63 8.32 0.53
C PRO A 89 20.12 9.76 0.36
N LYS A 90 20.50 10.10 -0.88
CA LYS A 90 20.89 11.44 -1.30
C LYS A 90 20.08 11.79 -2.55
N GLU A 91 19.54 12.99 -2.62
CA GLU A 91 18.61 13.40 -3.70
C GLU A 91 19.32 13.62 -5.04
N ASN A 92 20.49 14.28 -5.00
CA ASN A 92 21.20 14.72 -6.21
C ASN A 92 22.46 13.88 -6.52
N ARG A 93 22.69 12.78 -5.79
CA ARG A 93 23.93 11.99 -5.88
C ARG A 93 23.66 10.51 -5.69
N LYS A 94 24.62 9.69 -6.11
CA LYS A 94 24.64 8.25 -5.78
C LYS A 94 24.47 8.07 -4.27
N HIS A 95 23.54 7.18 -3.92
CA HIS A 95 23.27 6.85 -2.53
C HIS A 95 24.50 6.21 -1.90
N GLU A 96 24.74 6.53 -0.62
CA GLU A 96 25.83 5.91 0.11
C GLU A 96 25.28 4.64 0.76
N THR A 97 25.73 3.49 0.28
CA THR A 97 25.20 2.19 0.67
C THR A 97 26.35 1.28 1.08
N LYS A 98 26.15 0.54 2.17
CA LYS A 98 27.06 -0.52 2.60
C LYS A 98 26.21 -1.73 2.97
N ILE A 99 26.43 -2.84 2.26
CA ILE A 99 25.69 -4.09 2.44
C ILE A 99 26.70 -5.22 2.46
N ASP A 100 26.66 -6.02 3.52
CA ASP A 100 27.44 -7.26 3.60
C ASP A 100 26.78 -8.36 2.76
N LYS A 101 27.28 -8.53 1.53
CA LYS A 101 26.74 -9.50 0.56
C LYS A 101 26.72 -10.94 1.09
N LYS A 102 27.71 -11.32 1.90
CA LYS A 102 27.82 -12.66 2.52
C LYS A 102 26.63 -12.92 3.45
N LEU A 103 26.41 -12.02 4.41
CA LEU A 103 25.29 -12.11 5.36
C LEU A 103 23.95 -12.08 4.63
N TYR A 104 23.80 -11.21 3.63
CA TYR A 104 22.59 -11.16 2.81
C TYR A 104 22.27 -12.51 2.15
N GLN A 105 23.26 -13.14 1.51
CA GLN A 105 23.09 -14.44 0.87
C GLN A 105 22.80 -15.56 1.87
N GLU A 106 23.45 -15.55 3.04
CA GLU A 106 23.17 -16.51 4.11
C GLU A 106 21.71 -16.45 4.59
N TRP A 107 21.17 -15.24 4.76
CA TRP A 107 19.79 -15.07 5.19
C TRP A 107 18.78 -15.45 4.11
N ILE A 108 19.09 -15.21 2.83
CA ILE A 108 18.27 -15.72 1.72
C ILE A 108 18.24 -17.25 1.76
N LYS A 109 19.38 -17.91 1.94
CA LYS A 109 19.46 -19.38 2.05
C LYS A 109 18.66 -19.92 3.24
N LYS A 110 18.60 -19.16 4.34
CA LYS A 110 17.77 -19.46 5.53
C LYS A 110 16.27 -19.20 5.31
N GLY A 111 15.86 -18.72 4.14
CA GLY A 111 14.46 -18.45 3.80
C GLY A 111 13.96 -17.05 4.20
N ALA A 112 14.85 -16.10 4.49
CA ALA A 112 14.45 -14.71 4.69
C ALA A 112 14.07 -14.06 3.36
N VAL A 113 12.89 -13.44 3.33
CA VAL A 113 12.37 -12.79 2.11
C VAL A 113 12.75 -11.31 2.09
N PRO A 114 13.49 -10.80 1.08
CA PRO A 114 13.77 -9.38 0.94
C PRO A 114 12.56 -8.61 0.41
N THR A 115 12.41 -7.34 0.82
CA THR A 115 11.42 -6.44 0.21
C THR A 115 11.89 -5.94 -1.16
N GLU A 116 10.97 -5.53 -2.03
CA GLU A 116 11.27 -4.99 -3.37
C GLU A 116 12.33 -3.88 -3.33
N SER A 117 12.23 -2.96 -2.36
CA SER A 117 13.22 -1.90 -2.17
C SER A 117 14.61 -2.42 -1.84
N VAL A 118 14.73 -3.52 -1.09
CA VAL A 118 16.02 -4.14 -0.76
C VAL A 118 16.59 -4.86 -1.98
N VAL A 119 15.75 -5.52 -2.78
CA VAL A 119 16.17 -6.13 -4.05
C VAL A 119 16.75 -5.05 -4.99
N LEU A 120 16.01 -3.96 -5.21
CA LEU A 120 16.48 -2.82 -6.02
C LEU A 120 17.76 -2.19 -5.45
N LEU A 121 17.91 -2.19 -4.13
CA LEU A 121 19.11 -1.67 -3.47
C LEU A 121 20.34 -2.55 -3.74
N VAL A 122 20.19 -3.87 -3.69
CA VAL A 122 21.26 -4.83 -4.00
C VAL A 122 21.61 -4.80 -5.49
N GLU A 123 20.64 -4.58 -6.37
CA GLU A 123 20.85 -4.35 -7.80
C GLU A 123 21.45 -2.98 -8.13
N GLY A 124 21.52 -2.05 -7.17
CA GLY A 124 22.01 -0.68 -7.38
C GLY A 124 21.04 0.23 -8.14
N LYS A 125 19.81 -0.21 -8.40
CA LYS A 125 18.76 0.54 -9.12
C LYS A 125 17.84 1.35 -8.19
N TYR A 126 18.03 1.27 -6.88
CA TYR A 126 17.20 1.97 -5.91
C TYR A 126 17.22 3.50 -6.13
N LYS A 127 16.02 4.09 -6.27
CA LYS A 127 15.83 5.54 -6.41
C LYS A 127 15.07 6.10 -5.21
N TYR A 128 15.69 7.01 -4.48
CA TYR A 128 15.03 7.74 -3.39
C TYR A 128 14.13 8.86 -3.95
N LYS A 129 12.83 8.82 -3.62
CA LYS A 129 11.87 9.89 -3.93
C LYS A 129 11.42 10.56 -2.63
N LYS A 130 11.70 11.86 -2.49
CA LYS A 130 11.19 12.66 -1.38
C LYS A 130 9.68 12.88 -1.55
N TYR A 131 8.91 12.59 -0.50
CA TYR A 131 7.47 12.83 -0.52
C TYR A 131 7.21 14.34 -0.64
N SER A 132 6.65 14.74 -1.78
CA SER A 132 6.05 16.06 -1.98
C SER A 132 4.54 15.83 -2.09
N PRO A 133 3.71 16.42 -1.21
CA PRO A 133 2.27 16.39 -1.37
C PRO A 133 1.90 17.18 -2.64
N LYS A 134 1.92 16.51 -3.79
CA LYS A 134 1.23 17.00 -4.98
C LYS A 134 -0.26 16.66 -4.83
N ASP A 135 -1.10 17.60 -5.25
CA ASP A 135 -2.55 17.51 -5.16
C ASP A 135 -3.07 16.15 -5.68
N LYS A 136 -4.13 15.65 -5.06
CA LYS A 136 -4.56 14.25 -5.06
C LYS A 136 -5.05 13.69 -6.42
N GLU A 137 -4.75 14.33 -7.55
CA GLU A 137 -5.42 14.11 -8.84
C GLU A 137 -4.69 13.18 -9.83
N ASP A 138 -3.38 12.97 -9.72
CA ASP A 138 -2.63 12.12 -10.67
C ASP A 138 -2.62 10.60 -10.38
N LYS A 139 -3.47 10.09 -9.47
CA LYS A 139 -3.47 8.66 -9.08
C LYS A 139 -4.15 7.72 -10.09
N GLY A 140 -4.25 8.11 -11.36
CA GLY A 140 -4.92 7.34 -12.41
C GLY A 140 -4.03 6.83 -13.55
N LYS A 141 -2.78 7.27 -13.67
CA LYS A 141 -1.91 6.85 -14.79
C LYS A 141 -0.50 6.61 -14.29
N ASN A 142 0.02 5.41 -14.56
CA ASN A 142 1.43 5.06 -14.80
C ASN A 142 1.79 3.67 -14.25
N ASP A 143 1.12 2.64 -14.81
CA ASP A 143 1.66 1.27 -14.87
C ASP A 143 2.13 0.93 -16.31
N GLN A 144 2.17 1.89 -17.26
CA GLN A 144 2.42 1.62 -18.70
C GLN A 144 3.71 2.21 -19.30
N ASP A 145 4.60 2.81 -18.51
CA ASP A 145 5.80 3.49 -19.06
C ASP A 145 7.11 2.68 -18.91
N THR A 146 7.06 1.37 -18.67
CA THR A 146 8.28 0.54 -18.48
C THR A 146 8.38 -0.72 -19.35
N VAL A 147 7.69 -0.77 -20.50
CA VAL A 147 7.88 -1.87 -21.48
C VAL A 147 8.19 -1.37 -22.90
N LYS A 148 8.27 -0.05 -23.15
CA LYS A 148 8.44 0.48 -24.53
C LYS A 148 9.88 0.78 -24.96
N GLU A 149 10.89 0.61 -24.10
CA GLU A 149 12.28 0.90 -24.49
C GLU A 149 13.14 -0.35 -24.76
N GLU A 150 12.68 -1.56 -24.41
CA GLU A 150 13.43 -2.80 -24.67
C GLU A 150 13.08 -3.44 -26.02
N GLY A 151 11.90 -3.16 -26.59
CA GLY A 151 11.45 -3.72 -27.88
C GLY A 151 11.97 -3.04 -29.15
N VAL A 152 12.69 -1.91 -29.05
CA VAL A 152 13.20 -1.18 -30.24
C VAL A 152 14.65 -1.57 -30.56
N LYS A 153 15.32 -2.35 -29.71
CA LYS A 153 16.71 -2.76 -29.92
C LYS A 153 16.86 -4.11 -30.63
N GLU A 154 15.84 -4.96 -30.63
CA GLU A 154 15.90 -6.25 -31.34
C GLU A 154 15.49 -6.14 -32.83
N GLU A 155 14.69 -5.13 -33.21
CA GLU A 155 14.29 -4.95 -34.63
C GLU A 155 15.33 -4.19 -35.48
N ALA A 156 16.31 -3.52 -34.85
CA ALA A 156 17.36 -2.78 -35.56
C ALA A 156 18.57 -3.65 -35.98
N GLU A 157 18.71 -4.89 -35.46
CA GLU A 157 19.82 -5.79 -35.81
C GLU A 157 19.51 -6.71 -37.01
N LEU A 158 18.28 -6.72 -37.54
CA LEU A 158 17.86 -7.60 -38.64
C LEU A 158 17.83 -6.95 -40.03
N THR A 159 18.19 -5.67 -40.17
CA THR A 159 18.15 -4.94 -41.47
C THR A 159 19.52 -4.69 -42.10
N GLU A 160 20.63 -5.06 -41.45
CA GLU A 160 21.99 -4.78 -41.95
C GLU A 160 22.69 -5.94 -42.71
N SER A 161 22.06 -7.11 -42.85
CA SER A 161 22.66 -8.29 -43.53
C SER A 161 22.17 -8.53 -44.96
N LYS A 162 21.56 -7.55 -45.66
CA LYS A 162 21.05 -7.75 -47.05
C LYS A 162 21.49 -6.77 -48.14
N ASN A 163 22.35 -5.78 -47.87
CA ASN A 163 22.83 -4.84 -48.89
C ASN A 163 24.35 -4.91 -49.09
N GLY A 164 24.84 -6.07 -49.50
CA GLY A 164 26.25 -6.31 -49.78
C GLY A 164 26.47 -7.41 -50.81
N GLU A 165 25.72 -7.39 -51.90
CA GLU A 165 26.00 -8.19 -53.10
C GLU A 165 25.43 -7.46 -54.33
N ASN A 166 26.25 -6.60 -54.93
CA ASN A 166 26.40 -6.42 -56.39
C ASN A 166 27.61 -5.52 -56.68
#